data_AF-F5T537-F1
#
_entry.id   AF-F5T537-F1
#
_cell.length_a   1.000
_cell.length_b   1.000
_cell.length_c   1.000
_cell.angle_alpha   90.00
_cell.angle_beta   90.00
_cell.angle_gamma   90.00
#
_symmetry.space_group_name_H-M   'P 1'
#
loop_
_entity.id
_entity.type
_entity.pdbx_description
1 polymer ?
#
loop_
_entity_poly.entity_id
_entity_poly.type
_entity_poly.pdbx_seq_one_letter_code
_entity_poly.pdbx_strand_id
1 'polypeptide(L)'
;MDIEYPSYYEEFRCIAGKCKDSCCRGWCIDVDRESKKRLDRIKGPLGEKIKEKLKEGEGNYYFPLEENGDCPFLLKSGLCEMILSEGEDALCNVCASYPRVKQIYGNYAQYDLNASCEEAFRFILKWDGRIVRAVEEGMGEKLSREQERELIHVLAFRTALWEELSYLPTDFNTFFLHLFPFFWREKVKYFLKVSIR
;
A
#
# COMPACT_ATOMS: atom_id res chain seq x y z
N MET A 1 16.52 -3.68 -9.79
CA MET A 1 15.91 -3.88 -8.46
C MET A 1 15.06 -5.14 -8.48
N ASP A 2 15.19 -6.01 -7.47
CA ASP A 2 14.32 -7.18 -7.33
C ASP A 2 12.92 -6.74 -6.91
N ILE A 3 11.88 -7.31 -7.49
CA ILE A 3 10.50 -6.95 -7.17
C ILE A 3 9.62 -8.16 -6.93
N GLU A 4 8.61 -7.98 -6.11
CA GLU A 4 7.54 -8.94 -5.99
C GLU A 4 6.17 -8.28 -5.78
N TYR A 5 5.14 -9.00 -6.18
CA TYR A 5 3.76 -8.54 -6.10
C TYR A 5 2.79 -9.72 -6.11
N PRO A 6 1.61 -9.58 -5.49
CA PRO A 6 0.56 -10.58 -5.58
C PRO A 6 0.04 -10.67 -7.02
N SER A 7 -0.31 -11.89 -7.46
CA SER A 7 -0.78 -12.17 -8.82
C SER A 7 -1.91 -11.25 -9.29
N TYR A 8 -2.80 -10.83 -8.38
CA TYR A 8 -3.90 -9.92 -8.70
C TYR A 8 -3.50 -8.47 -9.00
N TYR A 9 -2.26 -8.05 -8.68
CA TYR A 9 -1.83 -6.66 -8.79
C TYR A 9 -2.02 -6.10 -10.21
N GLU A 10 -1.72 -6.91 -11.22
CA GLU A 10 -1.83 -6.54 -12.64
C GLU A 10 -3.28 -6.56 -13.15
N GLU A 11 -4.16 -7.32 -12.50
CA GLU A 11 -5.56 -7.48 -12.87
C GLU A 11 -6.41 -6.27 -12.49
N PHE A 12 -5.98 -5.49 -11.49
CA PHE A 12 -6.75 -4.38 -10.98
C PHE A 12 -7.04 -3.30 -12.04
N ARG A 13 -8.31 -2.95 -12.17
CA ARG A 13 -8.81 -1.81 -12.95
C ARG A 13 -9.84 -1.06 -12.13
N CYS A 14 -9.74 0.27 -12.12
CA CYS A 14 -10.70 1.12 -11.42
C CYS A 14 -12.10 0.95 -12.04
N ILE A 15 -13.13 0.76 -11.20
CA ILE A 15 -14.54 0.66 -11.61
C ILE A 15 -15.24 2.02 -11.72
N ALA A 16 -14.49 3.12 -11.52
CA ALA A 16 -14.91 4.51 -11.66
C ALA A 16 -16.22 4.80 -10.89
N GLY A 17 -17.21 5.41 -11.54
CA GLY A 17 -18.48 5.81 -10.91
C GLY A 17 -19.36 4.66 -10.43
N LYS A 18 -18.97 3.39 -10.67
CA LYS A 18 -19.63 2.23 -10.05
C LYS A 18 -19.16 2.00 -8.60
N CYS A 19 -18.07 2.67 -8.19
CA CYS A 19 -17.50 2.56 -6.86
C CYS A 19 -18.45 3.16 -5.81
N LYS A 20 -18.81 2.37 -4.79
CA LYS A 20 -19.66 2.85 -3.69
C LYS A 20 -18.83 3.50 -2.59
N ASP A 21 -17.65 2.96 -2.34
CA ASP A 21 -16.66 3.50 -1.39
C ASP A 21 -15.56 4.27 -2.14
N SER A 22 -15.93 5.44 -2.68
CA SER A 22 -15.04 6.25 -3.51
C SER A 22 -13.80 6.68 -2.73
N CYS A 23 -12.62 6.48 -3.33
CA CYS A 23 -11.36 6.99 -2.81
C CYS A 23 -11.27 8.52 -2.77
N CYS A 24 -12.31 9.25 -3.20
CA CYS A 24 -12.40 10.70 -3.08
C CYS A 24 -13.17 11.14 -1.82
N ARG A 25 -13.22 10.32 -0.76
CA ARG A 25 -13.94 10.59 0.50
C ARG A 25 -13.09 10.27 1.71
N GLY A 26 -13.16 11.10 2.75
CA GLY A 26 -12.63 10.78 4.08
C GLY A 26 -11.12 10.99 4.29
N TRP A 27 -10.40 11.54 3.30
CA TRP A 27 -9.00 11.92 3.44
C TRP A 27 -8.63 13.09 2.52
N CYS A 28 -7.68 13.91 2.95
CA CYS A 28 -7.16 15.02 2.15
C CYS A 28 -6.30 14.50 0.99
N ILE A 29 -6.43 15.14 -0.17
CA ILE A 29 -5.65 14.79 -1.35
C ILE A 29 -4.40 15.67 -1.39
N ASP A 30 -3.24 15.05 -1.17
CA ASP A 30 -1.96 15.71 -1.34
C ASP A 30 -1.69 16.02 -2.82
N VAL A 31 -1.21 17.23 -3.07
CA VAL A 31 -0.87 17.74 -4.39
C VAL A 31 0.63 17.99 -4.43
N ASP A 32 1.35 17.12 -5.12
CA ASP A 32 2.79 17.29 -5.34
C ASP A 32 3.07 18.51 -6.24
N ARG A 33 4.33 18.98 -6.21
CA ARG A 33 4.73 20.21 -6.93
C ARG A 33 4.58 20.10 -8.45
N GLU A 34 4.72 18.91 -9.03
CA GLU A 34 4.58 18.73 -10.47
C GLU A 34 3.11 18.75 -10.87
N SER A 35 2.26 18.06 -10.11
CA SER A 35 0.81 18.11 -10.25
C SER A 35 0.31 19.55 -10.11
N LYS A 36 0.76 20.30 -9.09
CA LYS A 36 0.42 21.71 -8.93
C LYS A 36 0.74 22.54 -10.18
N LYS A 37 1.93 22.36 -10.77
CA LYS A 37 2.33 23.06 -12.01
C LYS A 37 1.43 22.71 -13.20
N ARG A 38 0.96 21.46 -13.31
CA ARG A 38 0.00 21.06 -14.35
C ARG A 38 -1.35 21.72 -14.10
N LEU A 39 -1.83 21.67 -12.86
CA LEU A 39 -3.12 22.23 -12.44
C LEU A 39 -3.20 23.75 -12.64
N ASP A 40 -2.13 24.49 -12.39
CA ASP A 40 -2.06 25.94 -12.62
C ASP A 40 -2.31 26.35 -14.09
N ARG A 41 -2.09 25.42 -15.04
CA ARG A 41 -2.27 25.68 -16.48
C ARG A 41 -3.71 25.48 -16.93
N ILE A 42 -4.54 24.81 -16.14
CA ILE A 42 -5.96 24.60 -16.44
C ILE A 42 -6.67 25.95 -16.36
N LYS A 43 -7.47 26.24 -17.38
CA LYS A 43 -8.20 27.51 -17.53
C LYS A 43 -9.71 27.29 -17.44
N GLY A 44 -10.45 28.38 -17.36
CA GLY A 44 -11.92 28.34 -17.31
C GLY A 44 -12.44 27.93 -15.93
N PRO A 45 -13.72 27.53 -15.84
CA PRO A 45 -14.40 27.30 -14.56
C PRO A 45 -13.68 26.28 -13.66
N LEU A 46 -13.17 25.19 -14.24
CA LEU A 46 -12.42 24.18 -13.48
C LEU A 46 -11.11 24.74 -12.93
N GLY A 47 -10.36 25.49 -13.74
CA GLY A 47 -9.11 26.12 -13.30
C GLY A 47 -9.31 27.11 -12.15
N GLU A 48 -10.38 27.90 -12.20
CA GLU A 48 -10.72 28.83 -11.11
C GLU A 48 -11.13 28.06 -9.83
N LYS A 49 -11.93 27.00 -9.96
CA LYS A 49 -12.27 26.11 -8.84
C LYS A 49 -11.04 25.45 -8.22
N ILE A 50 -10.09 25.00 -9.05
CA ILE A 50 -8.80 24.45 -8.59
C ILE A 50 -8.05 25.46 -7.74
N LYS A 51 -7.89 26.69 -8.21
CA LYS A 51 -7.19 27.75 -7.46
C LYS A 51 -7.89 28.08 -6.14
N GLU A 52 -9.22 28.09 -6.13
CA GLU A 52 -10.01 28.35 -4.92
C GLU A 52 -9.80 27.25 -3.86
N LYS A 53 -9.87 25.99 -4.30
CA LYS A 53 -9.85 24.83 -3.42
C LYS A 53 -8.45 24.40 -3.00
N LEU A 54 -7.42 24.65 -3.81
CA LEU A 54 -6.04 24.33 -3.47
C LEU A 54 -5.57 25.13 -2.25
N LYS A 55 -5.04 24.45 -1.25
CA LYS A 55 -4.43 25.06 -0.06
C LYS A 55 -2.95 24.70 0.03
N GLU A 56 -2.21 25.53 0.75
CA GLU A 56 -0.80 25.30 1.07
C GLU A 56 -0.66 25.20 2.59
N GLY A 57 0.09 24.21 3.05
CA GLY A 57 0.36 23.98 4.48
C GLY A 57 1.63 23.15 4.63
N GLU A 58 2.46 23.51 5.63
CA GLU A 58 3.69 22.77 5.96
C GLU A 58 4.63 22.52 4.75
N GLY A 59 4.64 23.44 3.78
CA GLY A 59 5.49 23.35 2.58
C GLY A 59 4.96 22.44 1.46
N ASN A 60 3.74 21.94 1.60
CA ASN A 60 3.03 21.11 0.62
C ASN A 60 1.69 21.73 0.20
N TYR A 61 1.14 21.27 -0.93
CA TYR A 61 -0.18 21.64 -1.40
C TYR A 61 -1.15 20.49 -1.20
N TYR A 62 -2.42 20.80 -0.97
CA TYR A 62 -3.47 19.80 -0.81
C TYR A 62 -4.84 20.35 -1.18
N PHE A 63 -5.78 19.45 -1.47
CA PHE A 63 -7.20 19.75 -1.53
C PHE A 63 -7.86 19.31 -0.22
N PRO A 64 -8.35 20.26 0.60
CA PRO A 64 -9.14 19.92 1.78
C PRO A 64 -10.47 19.30 1.35
N LEU A 65 -11.00 18.44 2.20
CA LEU A 65 -12.36 17.93 2.03
C LEU A 65 -13.39 19.05 2.22
N GLU A 66 -14.48 18.95 1.49
CA GLU A 66 -15.70 19.73 1.76
C GLU A 66 -16.30 19.30 3.11
N GLU A 67 -17.25 20.06 3.64
CA GLU A 67 -17.90 19.78 4.94
C GLU A 67 -18.55 18.39 5.00
N ASN A 68 -18.98 17.85 3.86
CA ASN A 68 -19.55 16.51 3.76
C ASN A 68 -18.50 15.38 3.73
N GLY A 69 -17.21 15.71 3.82
CA GLY A 69 -16.10 14.75 3.78
C GLY A 69 -15.67 14.32 2.38
N ASP A 70 -16.17 14.96 1.32
CA ASP A 70 -15.84 14.63 -0.07
C ASP A 70 -14.74 15.53 -0.63
N CYS A 71 -13.97 14.99 -1.57
CA CYS A 71 -13.08 15.79 -2.40
C CYS A 71 -13.90 16.84 -3.17
N PRO A 72 -13.42 18.09 -3.29
CA PRO A 72 -14.11 19.17 -4.01
C PRO A 72 -14.47 18.84 -5.47
N PHE A 73 -13.78 17.88 -6.08
CA PHE A 73 -13.97 17.46 -7.48
C PHE A 73 -14.78 16.17 -7.63
N LEU A 74 -15.29 15.60 -6.53
CA LEU A 74 -16.18 14.44 -6.61
C LEU A 74 -17.58 14.89 -7.04
N LEU A 75 -18.02 14.43 -8.21
CA LEU A 75 -19.36 14.69 -8.71
C LEU A 75 -20.38 13.75 -8.06
N LYS A 76 -21.66 14.14 -8.07
CA LYS A 76 -22.78 13.29 -7.61
C LYS A 76 -22.88 11.95 -8.37
N SER A 77 -22.32 11.87 -9.57
CA SER A 77 -22.20 10.64 -10.36
C SER A 77 -21.14 9.67 -9.86
N GLY A 78 -20.37 10.02 -8.81
CA GLY A 78 -19.25 9.23 -8.30
C GLY A 78 -17.97 9.35 -9.14
N LEU A 79 -17.94 10.27 -10.11
CA LEU A 79 -16.82 10.50 -11.01
C LEU A 79 -16.05 11.77 -10.61
N CYS A 80 -14.75 11.79 -10.91
CA CYS A 80 -13.90 12.96 -10.69
C CYS A 80 -14.08 13.97 -11.84
N GLU A 81 -14.43 15.21 -11.51
CA GLU A 81 -14.60 16.31 -12.46
C GLU A 81 -13.32 16.60 -13.25
N MET A 82 -12.15 16.49 -12.60
CA MET A 82 -10.85 16.74 -13.23
C MET A 82 -10.55 15.72 -14.33
N ILE A 83 -10.78 14.43 -14.06
CA ILE A 83 -10.60 13.37 -15.07
C ILE A 83 -11.57 13.58 -16.23
N LEU A 84 -12.83 13.90 -15.94
CA LEU A 84 -13.84 14.08 -17.00
C LEU A 84 -13.53 15.26 -17.92
N SER A 85 -12.90 16.31 -17.40
CA SER A 85 -12.66 17.54 -18.15
C SER A 85 -11.29 17.52 -18.87
N GLU A 86 -10.26 17.03 -18.20
CA GLU A 86 -8.86 17.18 -18.63
C GLU A 86 -8.14 15.84 -18.86
N GLY A 87 -8.79 14.71 -18.54
CA GLY A 87 -8.20 13.38 -18.64
C GLY A 87 -7.30 13.01 -17.45
N GLU A 88 -6.57 11.90 -17.58
CA GLU A 88 -5.73 11.35 -16.52
C GLU A 88 -4.53 12.26 -16.16
N ASP A 89 -4.07 13.09 -17.10
CA ASP A 89 -2.92 14.00 -16.89
C ASP A 89 -3.19 15.08 -15.82
N ALA A 90 -4.46 15.36 -15.53
CA ALA A 90 -4.85 16.27 -14.46
C ALA A 90 -4.77 15.63 -13.06
N LEU A 91 -4.58 14.32 -12.95
CA LEU A 91 -4.47 13.66 -11.65
C LEU A 91 -3.20 14.04 -10.90
N CYS A 92 -3.35 14.16 -9.59
CA CYS A 92 -2.22 14.21 -8.66
C CYS A 92 -1.57 12.83 -8.55
N ASN A 93 -0.29 12.75 -8.18
CA ASN A 93 0.42 11.46 -8.08
C ASN A 93 -0.32 10.47 -7.17
N VAL A 94 -0.89 10.96 -6.07
CA VAL A 94 -1.66 10.12 -5.14
C VAL A 94 -2.92 9.56 -5.81
N CYS A 95 -3.66 10.36 -6.59
CA CYS A 95 -4.86 9.91 -7.29
C CYS A 95 -4.56 8.98 -8.45
N ALA A 96 -3.45 9.23 -9.17
CA ALA A 96 -3.03 8.42 -10.31
C ALA A 96 -2.49 7.05 -9.89
N SER A 97 -1.81 6.97 -8.74
CA SER A 97 -1.25 5.72 -8.25
C SER A 97 -2.24 4.90 -7.45
N TYR A 98 -3.13 5.52 -6.67
CA TYR A 98 -4.06 4.80 -5.80
C TYR A 98 -4.95 3.82 -6.60
N PRO A 99 -5.15 2.58 -6.12
CA PRO A 99 -4.72 2.02 -4.84
C PRO A 99 -3.35 1.32 -4.87
N ARG A 100 -2.57 1.46 -5.94
CA ARG A 100 -1.25 0.82 -6.06
C ARG A 100 -0.28 1.43 -5.07
N VAL A 101 0.39 0.55 -4.35
CA VAL A 101 1.45 0.88 -3.39
C VAL A 101 2.74 0.24 -3.89
N LYS A 102 3.86 0.96 -3.73
CA LYS A 102 5.21 0.46 -3.92
C LYS A 102 6.01 0.77 -2.67
N GLN A 103 6.55 -0.25 -2.02
CA GLN A 103 7.45 -0.11 -0.88
C GLN A 103 8.84 -0.55 -1.32
N ILE A 104 9.84 0.31 -1.13
CA ILE A 104 11.22 0.06 -1.57
C ILE A 104 12.08 -0.14 -0.33
N TYR A 105 12.88 -1.21 -0.33
CA TYR A 105 13.86 -1.53 0.71
C TYR A 105 15.19 -1.88 0.03
N GLY A 106 16.13 -0.94 0.04
CA GLY A 106 17.40 -1.15 -0.66
C GLY A 106 17.18 -1.45 -2.15
N ASN A 107 17.78 -2.55 -2.65
CA ASN A 107 17.61 -3.00 -4.02
C ASN A 107 16.47 -4.03 -4.20
N TYR A 108 15.45 -3.98 -3.34
CA TYR A 108 14.24 -4.79 -3.39
C TYR A 108 12.99 -3.90 -3.27
N ALA A 109 11.89 -4.23 -3.96
CA ALA A 109 10.61 -3.56 -3.78
C ALA A 109 9.42 -4.52 -3.76
N GLN A 110 8.41 -4.17 -2.98
CA GLN A 110 7.12 -4.87 -2.92
C GLN A 110 6.04 -3.97 -3.50
N TYR A 111 5.25 -4.50 -4.42
CA TYR A 111 4.03 -3.86 -4.89
C TYR A 111 2.79 -4.55 -4.33
N ASP A 112 1.76 -3.75 -4.05
CA ASP A 112 0.46 -4.24 -3.59
C ASP A 112 -0.65 -3.24 -3.92
N LEU A 113 -1.89 -3.57 -3.56
CA LEU A 113 -3.04 -2.69 -3.61
C LEU A 113 -3.55 -2.41 -2.19
N ASN A 114 -3.94 -1.17 -1.92
CA ASN A 114 -4.52 -0.81 -0.65
C ASN A 114 -5.95 -1.38 -0.50
N ALA A 115 -6.19 -2.07 0.61
CA ALA A 115 -7.48 -2.68 0.95
C ALA A 115 -8.61 -1.65 1.21
N SER A 116 -8.30 -0.36 1.33
CA SER A 116 -9.31 0.70 1.39
C SER A 116 -10.08 0.91 0.09
N CYS A 117 -9.61 0.37 -1.05
CA CYS A 117 -10.36 0.39 -2.29
C CYS A 117 -11.25 -0.85 -2.38
N GLU A 118 -12.57 -0.68 -2.51
CA GLU A 118 -13.51 -1.82 -2.55
C GLU A 118 -13.21 -2.82 -3.67
N GLU A 119 -12.74 -2.33 -4.83
CA GLU A 119 -12.41 -3.19 -5.96
C GLU A 119 -11.08 -3.90 -5.75
N ALA A 120 -10.07 -3.23 -5.19
CA ALA A 120 -8.82 -3.88 -4.80
C ALA A 120 -9.07 -4.94 -3.74
N PHE A 121 -9.89 -4.64 -2.74
CA PHE A 121 -10.24 -5.56 -1.66
C PHE A 121 -10.92 -6.83 -2.19
N ARG A 122 -11.76 -6.72 -3.23
CA ARG A 122 -12.35 -7.87 -3.92
C ARG A 122 -11.29 -8.81 -4.51
N PHE A 123 -10.19 -8.29 -5.03
CA PHE A 123 -9.07 -9.10 -5.52
C PHE A 123 -8.27 -9.71 -4.37
N ILE A 124 -7.96 -8.93 -3.33
CA ILE A 124 -7.25 -9.40 -2.14
C ILE A 124 -7.98 -10.60 -1.50
N LEU A 125 -9.29 -10.52 -1.33
CA LEU A 125 -10.10 -11.61 -0.75
C LEU A 125 -10.18 -12.87 -1.61
N LYS A 126 -9.92 -12.77 -2.91
CA LYS A 126 -9.95 -13.91 -3.85
C LYS A 126 -8.56 -14.47 -4.14
N TRP A 127 -7.53 -13.86 -3.57
CA TRP A 127 -6.17 -14.20 -3.88
C TRP A 127 -5.84 -15.63 -3.43
N ASP A 128 -5.17 -16.38 -4.31
CA ASP A 128 -4.73 -17.75 -4.09
C ASP A 128 -3.38 -17.86 -3.38
N GLY A 129 -2.82 -16.73 -2.94
CA GLY A 129 -1.51 -16.64 -2.30
C GLY A 129 -0.33 -16.65 -3.27
N ARG A 130 -0.56 -16.65 -4.59
CA ARG A 130 0.52 -16.62 -5.58
C ARG A 130 1.22 -15.26 -5.59
N ILE A 131 2.52 -15.28 -5.32
CA ILE A 131 3.43 -14.13 -5.46
C ILE A 131 4.20 -14.26 -6.77
N VAL A 132 4.23 -13.18 -7.55
CA VAL A 132 5.05 -13.02 -8.75
C VAL A 132 6.33 -12.30 -8.35
N ARG A 133 7.47 -12.76 -8.87
CA ARG A 133 8.79 -12.16 -8.64
C ARG A 133 9.43 -11.84 -9.98
N ALA A 134 10.03 -10.65 -10.08
CA ALA A 134 10.67 -10.15 -11.29
C ALA A 134 11.83 -9.22 -10.96
N VAL A 135 12.49 -8.71 -12.01
CA VAL A 135 13.53 -7.68 -11.88
C VAL A 135 13.08 -6.48 -12.72
N GLU A 136 13.15 -5.29 -12.13
CA GLU A 136 12.90 -4.03 -12.85
C GLU A 136 14.16 -3.17 -12.96
N GLU A 137 14.19 -2.31 -13.98
CA GLU A 137 15.22 -1.29 -14.11
C GLU A 137 15.07 -0.22 -13.03
N GLY A 138 16.18 0.12 -12.38
CA GLY A 138 16.21 1.08 -11.28
C GLY A 138 17.05 0.59 -10.11
N MET A 139 17.47 1.56 -9.29
CA MET A 139 18.12 1.34 -8.00
C MET A 139 17.24 1.95 -6.93
N GLY A 140 16.92 1.18 -5.89
CA GLY A 140 16.35 1.76 -4.68
C GLY A 140 17.43 2.41 -3.81
N GLU A 141 17.13 2.57 -2.52
CA GLU A 141 18.04 3.25 -1.60
C GLU A 141 19.38 2.50 -1.45
N LYS A 142 20.48 3.24 -1.27
CA LYS A 142 21.76 2.62 -0.94
C LYS A 142 21.78 2.23 0.53
N LEU A 143 21.75 0.93 0.78
CA LEU A 143 21.93 0.36 2.11
C LEU A 143 23.41 0.18 2.43
N SER A 144 23.75 0.20 3.71
CA SER A 144 25.06 -0.28 4.16
C SER A 144 25.17 -1.79 3.96
N ARG A 145 26.40 -2.33 3.91
CA ARG A 145 26.62 -3.78 3.82
C ARG A 145 25.96 -4.58 4.95
N GLU A 146 25.78 -3.96 6.11
CA GLU A 146 25.10 -4.58 7.24
C GLU A 146 23.59 -4.64 7.01
N GLN A 147 22.98 -3.52 6.62
CA GLN A 147 21.56 -3.44 6.28
C GLN A 147 21.19 -4.34 5.09
N GLU A 148 22.05 -4.47 4.09
CA GLU A 148 21.85 -5.42 2.98
C GLU A 148 21.78 -6.87 3.49
N ARG A 149 22.66 -7.26 4.42
CA ARG A 149 22.62 -8.60 5.03
C ARG A 149 21.35 -8.82 5.86
N GLU A 150 20.96 -7.82 6.65
CA GLU A 150 19.73 -7.89 7.44
C GLU A 150 18.48 -8.02 6.55
N LEU A 151 18.41 -7.25 5.46
CA LEU A 151 17.34 -7.34 4.48
C LEU A 151 17.27 -8.75 3.87
N ILE A 152 18.39 -9.34 3.49
CA ILE A 152 18.43 -10.71 2.97
C ILE A 152 17.87 -11.70 4.01
N HIS A 153 18.25 -11.58 5.28
CA HIS A 153 17.75 -12.46 6.34
C HIS A 153 16.23 -12.30 6.56
N VAL A 154 15.72 -11.06 6.56
CA VAL A 154 14.29 -10.78 6.72
C VAL A 154 13.50 -11.35 5.54
N LEU A 155 13.96 -11.14 4.31
CA LEU A 155 13.30 -11.67 3.12
C LEU A 155 13.29 -13.20 3.09
N ALA A 156 14.39 -13.85 3.49
CA ALA A 156 14.48 -15.31 3.61
C ALA A 156 13.50 -15.85 4.66
N PHE A 157 13.49 -15.25 5.86
CA PHE A 157 12.59 -15.66 6.94
C PHE A 157 11.11 -15.50 6.54
N ARG A 158 10.76 -14.34 5.97
CA ARG A 158 9.39 -14.06 5.51
C ARG A 158 8.97 -15.03 4.41
N THR A 159 9.86 -15.34 3.45
CA THR A 159 9.54 -16.27 2.36
C THR A 159 9.27 -17.67 2.90
N ALA A 160 10.11 -18.16 3.82
CA ALA A 160 9.86 -19.44 4.49
C ALA A 160 8.53 -19.44 5.26
N LEU A 161 8.21 -18.36 5.99
CA LEU A 161 6.92 -18.27 6.69
C LEU A 161 5.74 -18.29 5.71
N TRP A 162 5.85 -17.64 4.56
CA TRP A 162 4.80 -17.61 3.55
C TRP A 162 4.55 -18.99 2.94
N GLU A 163 5.60 -19.74 2.61
CA GLU A 163 5.50 -21.10 2.08
C GLU A 163 4.87 -22.06 3.09
N GLU A 164 5.15 -21.86 4.38
CA GLU A 164 4.59 -22.68 5.45
C GLU A 164 3.18 -22.26 5.88
N LEU A 165 2.73 -21.04 5.52
CA LEU A 165 1.49 -20.45 6.02
C LEU A 165 0.26 -21.34 5.76
N SER A 166 0.22 -21.99 4.60
CA SER A 166 -0.88 -22.89 4.22
C SER A 166 -0.94 -24.19 5.05
N TYR A 167 0.16 -24.57 5.70
CA TYR A 167 0.23 -25.72 6.59
C TYR A 167 0.01 -25.34 8.06
N LEU A 168 -0.02 -24.04 8.39
CA LEU A 168 -0.33 -23.61 9.74
C LEU A 168 -1.80 -23.92 10.07
N PRO A 169 -2.08 -24.44 11.28
CA PRO A 169 -3.46 -24.66 11.70
C PRO A 169 -4.25 -23.35 11.70
N THR A 170 -5.47 -23.40 11.20
CA THR A 170 -6.40 -22.26 11.24
C THR A 170 -6.81 -21.90 12.68
N ASP A 171 -6.73 -22.86 13.60
CA ASP A 171 -6.82 -22.61 15.05
C ASP A 171 -5.46 -22.20 15.60
N PHE A 172 -5.16 -20.91 15.43
CA PHE A 172 -3.91 -20.31 15.88
C PHE A 172 -3.68 -20.48 17.38
N ASN A 173 -4.71 -20.36 18.21
CA ASN A 173 -4.59 -20.48 19.67
C ASN A 173 -4.17 -21.90 20.08
N THR A 174 -4.83 -22.91 19.51
CA THR A 174 -4.49 -24.31 19.78
C THR A 174 -3.11 -24.69 19.24
N PHE A 175 -2.72 -24.17 18.07
CA PHE A 175 -1.38 -24.34 17.52
C PHE A 175 -0.28 -23.87 18.51
N PHE A 176 -0.40 -22.65 19.05
CA PHE A 176 0.58 -22.14 20.02
C PHE A 176 0.52 -22.87 21.36
N LEU A 177 -0.65 -23.31 21.82
CA LEU A 177 -0.77 -24.16 23.01
C LEU A 177 -0.02 -25.49 22.86
N HIS A 178 -0.03 -26.10 21.66
CA HIS A 178 0.73 -27.33 21.39
C HIS A 178 2.24 -27.10 21.21
N LEU A 179 2.63 -25.92 20.72
CA LEU A 179 4.03 -25.53 20.59
C LEU A 179 4.67 -25.12 21.92
N PHE A 180 3.90 -24.55 22.84
CA PHE A 180 4.39 -24.04 24.13
C PHE A 180 5.23 -25.07 24.92
N PRO A 181 4.84 -26.37 25.02
CA PRO A 181 5.66 -27.39 25.65
C PRO A 181 7.00 -27.66 24.95
N PHE A 182 7.11 -27.49 23.63
CA PHE A 182 8.38 -27.71 22.91
C PHE A 182 9.42 -26.65 23.27
N PHE A 183 9.02 -25.37 23.32
CA PHE A 183 9.90 -24.28 23.75
C PHE A 183 10.23 -24.33 25.26
N TRP A 184 9.36 -24.94 26.07
CA TRP A 184 9.56 -25.04 27.52
C TRP A 184 10.34 -26.29 27.96
N ARG A 185 10.35 -27.38 27.17
CA ARG A 185 11.07 -28.62 27.51
C ARG A 185 12.58 -28.44 27.66
N GLU A 186 13.18 -27.43 27.04
CA GLU A 186 14.61 -27.12 27.22
C GLU A 186 14.90 -26.35 28.52
N LYS A 187 13.97 -25.53 29.03
CA LYS A 187 14.17 -24.80 30.31
C LYS A 187 14.15 -25.73 31.53
N VAL A 188 13.39 -26.83 31.49
CA VAL A 188 13.33 -27.78 32.62
C VAL A 188 14.62 -28.59 32.77
N LYS A 189 15.36 -28.87 31.69
CA LYS A 189 16.65 -29.58 31.76
C LYS A 189 17.79 -28.71 32.32
N TYR A 190 17.77 -27.40 32.08
CA TYR A 190 18.79 -26.48 32.61
C TYR A 190 18.54 -26.09 34.08
N PHE A 191 17.28 -25.95 34.51
CA PHE A 191 16.97 -25.61 35.91
C PHE A 191 17.27 -26.76 36.90
N LEU A 192 17.12 -28.02 36.47
CA LEU A 192 17.40 -29.19 37.34
C LEU A 192 18.89 -29.54 37.48
N LYS A 193 19.78 -29.01 36.62
CA LYS A 193 21.23 -29.19 36.76
C LYS A 193 21.90 -28.17 37.68
N VAL A 194 21.25 -27.04 37.96
CA VAL A 194 21.80 -25.97 38.82
C VAL A 194 21.37 -26.12 40.29
N SER A 195 20.38 -26.98 40.57
CA SER A 195 19.90 -27.22 41.95
C SER A 195 20.53 -28.44 42.65
N ILE A 196 21.58 -29.04 42.06
CA ILE A 196 22.42 -30.06 42.70
C ILE A 196 23.89 -29.62 42.55
N ARG A 197 24.27 -28.58 43.29
CA ARG A 197 25.63 -28.31 43.74
C ARG A 197 25.59 -27.44 44.98
#